data_AF-A0A8H7TDM9-F1
#
_entry.id   AF-A0A8H7TDM9-F1
#
_cell.length_a   1.000
_cell.length_b   1.000
_cell.length_c   1.000
_cell.angle_alpha   90.00
_cell.angle_beta   90.00
_cell.angle_gamma   90.00
#
_symmetry.space_group_name_H-M   'P 1'
#
loop_
_entity.id
_entity.type
_entity.pdbx_description
1 polymer ?
#
loop_
_entity_poly.entity_id
_entity_poly.type
_entity_poly.pdbx_seq_one_letter_code
_entity_poly.pdbx_strand_id
1 'polypeptide(L)'
;MQVRATEIVVAAYQRGEQPPDPFPIVELDTEFKKPDLLELKAVRNLQHLVRCLEYMFLNPEQSLGNLGASIPERDDADGWERWKNNFYRAAYKNMLVGAVLYGAYNEPFYLAEKEGRAEFLDHCTCPSYKNLLSSITESDIDYLRRFAVYNFGTEDESATGQWIWKEYERVFGPLADWLVADGKTKGVEDNLGYWEPEEDDVNPETDAAPEYDSAELGVLREIMLLVAGYEHFPNKLASKSKLERRESTLEGRRIGNPSLKVSVALFGRFCIEEISMPKVVGDGGSYLLTKSLAPETESRSVDIASVLHALQWKSTRPDLHDGYPATCFPNAFQFLVYVLRKHVDLKFKPGLFEFWSDSDYQFQVKSGSIFDETDFTPFVHYTPPILSYMQ
;
A
#
# COMPACT_ATOMS: atom_id res chain seq x y z
N MET A 1 0.49 15.83 -7.94
CA MET A 1 0.16 14.45 -8.35
C MET A 1 -0.96 13.81 -7.53
N GLN A 2 -0.79 13.52 -6.23
CA GLN A 2 -1.79 12.78 -5.43
C GLN A 2 -3.21 13.36 -5.50
N VAL A 3 -3.35 14.68 -5.38
CA VAL A 3 -4.65 15.36 -5.42
C VAL A 3 -5.37 15.07 -6.74
N ARG A 4 -4.68 15.28 -7.86
CA ARG A 4 -5.20 15.01 -9.21
C ARG A 4 -5.58 13.54 -9.41
N ALA A 5 -4.74 12.61 -8.96
CA ALA A 5 -5.05 11.18 -9.06
C ALA A 5 -6.35 10.85 -8.32
N THR A 6 -6.52 11.40 -7.12
CA THR A 6 -7.74 11.18 -6.35
C THR A 6 -8.95 11.84 -7.00
N GLU A 7 -8.82 13.06 -7.53
CA GLU A 7 -9.89 13.75 -8.25
C GLU A 7 -10.38 12.95 -9.47
N ILE A 8 -9.46 12.35 -10.24
CA ILE A 8 -9.80 11.48 -11.38
C ILE A 8 -10.66 10.30 -10.91
N VAL A 9 -10.22 9.62 -9.85
CA VAL A 9 -10.92 8.43 -9.30
C VAL A 9 -12.27 8.81 -8.70
N VAL A 10 -12.33 9.90 -7.93
CA VAL A 10 -13.59 10.43 -7.36
C VAL A 10 -14.58 10.79 -8.46
N ALA A 11 -14.12 11.48 -9.51
CA ALA A 11 -14.98 11.88 -10.61
C ALA A 11 -15.53 10.66 -11.38
N ALA A 12 -14.69 9.65 -11.65
CA ALA A 12 -15.13 8.41 -12.29
C ALA A 12 -16.15 7.65 -11.41
N TYR A 13 -15.84 7.51 -10.12
CA TYR A 13 -16.71 6.85 -9.15
C TYR A 13 -18.09 7.53 -9.05
N GLN A 14 -18.13 8.85 -9.00
CA GLN A 14 -19.38 9.63 -8.97
C GLN A 14 -20.24 9.44 -10.22
N ARG A 15 -19.63 9.11 -11.36
CA ARG A 15 -20.35 8.77 -12.60
C ARG A 15 -20.73 7.29 -12.68
N GLY A 16 -20.32 6.45 -11.72
CA GLY A 16 -20.47 4.99 -11.80
C GLY A 16 -19.59 4.35 -12.88
N GLU A 17 -18.47 5.00 -13.21
CA GLU A 17 -17.52 4.56 -14.23
C GLU A 17 -16.21 4.12 -13.58
N GLN A 18 -15.45 3.28 -14.29
CA GLN A 18 -14.06 3.01 -13.92
C GLN A 18 -13.18 4.22 -14.23
N PRO A 19 -12.10 4.45 -13.46
CA PRO A 19 -11.07 5.39 -13.85
C PRO A 19 -10.44 5.00 -15.20
N PRO A 20 -9.73 5.93 -15.87
CA PRO A 20 -9.04 5.62 -17.11
C PRO A 20 -8.05 4.47 -16.95
N ASP A 21 -7.96 3.63 -18.00
CA ASP A 21 -7.07 2.49 -18.09
C ASP A 21 -6.39 2.50 -19.48
N PRO A 22 -5.07 2.74 -19.58
CA PRO A 22 -4.13 2.94 -18.47
C PRO A 22 -4.36 4.27 -17.72
N PHE A 23 -3.97 4.31 -16.45
CA PHE A 23 -4.09 5.52 -15.63
C PHE A 23 -3.09 6.59 -16.10
N PRO A 24 -3.49 7.87 -16.27
CA PRO A 24 -2.66 8.91 -16.87
C PRO A 24 -1.66 9.50 -15.86
N ILE A 25 -0.74 8.68 -15.34
CA ILE A 25 0.17 9.10 -14.26
C ILE A 25 1.09 10.26 -14.65
N VAL A 26 1.56 10.27 -15.89
CA VAL A 26 2.47 11.29 -16.43
C VAL A 26 1.78 12.67 -16.47
N GLU A 27 0.49 12.71 -16.78
CA GLU A 27 -0.30 13.95 -16.85
C GLU A 27 -0.59 14.56 -15.47
N LEU A 28 -0.30 13.84 -14.38
CA LEU A 28 -0.47 14.34 -13.02
C LEU A 28 0.60 15.37 -12.62
N ASP A 29 1.67 15.50 -13.39
CA ASP A 29 2.75 16.43 -13.12
C ASP A 29 2.34 17.89 -13.38
N THR A 30 2.94 18.79 -12.60
CA THR A 30 2.85 20.24 -12.78
C THR A 30 3.39 20.74 -14.12
N GLU A 31 4.28 19.99 -14.77
CA GLU A 31 4.77 20.28 -16.12
C GLU A 31 3.66 20.21 -17.18
N PHE A 32 2.71 19.29 -17.03
CA PHE A 32 1.58 19.13 -17.97
C PHE A 32 0.47 20.15 -17.74
N LYS A 33 0.15 20.42 -16.48
CA LYS A 33 -0.89 21.38 -16.09
C LYS A 33 -0.43 22.12 -14.85
N LYS A 34 -0.46 23.46 -14.88
CA LYS A 34 -0.22 24.26 -13.67
C LYS A 34 -1.41 24.13 -12.70
N PRO A 35 -1.16 24.08 -11.38
CA PRO A 35 -2.24 23.96 -10.41
C PRO A 35 -3.12 25.21 -10.38
N ASP A 36 -4.43 25.01 -10.32
CA ASP A 36 -5.40 26.08 -10.13
C ASP A 36 -5.68 26.33 -8.63
N LEU A 37 -6.50 27.34 -8.32
CA LEU A 37 -6.80 27.70 -6.94
C LEU A 37 -7.53 26.60 -6.17
N LEU A 38 -8.35 25.78 -6.84
CA LEU A 38 -9.05 24.68 -6.19
C LEU A 38 -8.08 23.55 -5.88
N GLU A 39 -7.18 23.23 -6.81
CA GLU A 39 -6.11 22.25 -6.61
C GLU A 39 -5.20 22.67 -5.45
N LEU A 40 -4.79 23.94 -5.37
CA LEU A 40 -3.95 24.44 -4.26
C LEU A 40 -4.67 24.33 -2.89
N LYS A 41 -5.98 24.54 -2.85
CA LYS A 41 -6.78 24.32 -1.62
C LYS A 41 -6.81 22.85 -1.23
N ALA A 42 -6.98 21.96 -2.20
CA ALA A 42 -6.95 20.52 -1.98
C ALA A 42 -5.57 20.05 -1.50
N VAL A 43 -4.48 20.56 -2.09
CA VAL A 43 -3.10 20.32 -1.63
C VAL A 43 -2.91 20.77 -0.19
N ARG A 44 -3.41 21.96 0.18
CA ARG A 44 -3.35 22.45 1.57
C ARG A 44 -4.11 21.53 2.54
N ASN A 45 -5.29 21.06 2.16
CA ASN A 45 -6.08 20.15 2.99
C ASN A 45 -5.39 18.79 3.15
N LEU A 46 -4.76 18.29 2.09
CA LEU A 46 -3.97 17.07 2.13
C LEU A 46 -2.72 17.22 3.01
N GLN A 47 -2.03 18.35 2.93
CA GLN A 47 -0.91 18.65 3.83
C GLN A 47 -1.36 18.68 5.30
N HIS A 48 -2.56 19.22 5.56
CA HIS A 48 -3.14 19.20 6.90
C HIS A 48 -3.46 17.77 7.37
N LEU A 49 -3.93 16.89 6.48
CA LEU A 49 -4.10 15.47 6.78
C LEU A 49 -2.78 14.82 7.22
N VAL A 50 -1.72 15.01 6.44
CA VAL A 50 -0.41 14.41 6.74
C VAL A 50 0.14 14.93 8.08
N ARG A 51 -0.07 16.20 8.40
CA ARG A 51 0.29 16.76 9.72
C ARG A 51 -0.53 16.15 10.86
N CYS A 52 -1.81 15.84 10.64
CA CYS A 52 -2.61 15.12 11.62
C CYS A 52 -2.09 13.68 11.82
N LEU A 53 -1.73 13.00 10.72
CA LEU A 53 -1.12 11.67 10.78
C LEU A 53 0.22 11.68 11.54
N GLU A 54 1.10 12.64 11.22
CA GLU A 54 2.36 12.88 11.91
C GLU A 54 2.13 13.09 13.41
N TYR A 55 1.20 13.98 13.79
CA TYR A 55 0.89 14.22 15.20
C TYR A 55 0.42 12.96 15.93
N MET A 56 -0.49 12.18 15.32
CA MET A 56 -0.96 10.91 15.90
C MET A 56 0.15 9.86 16.01
N PHE A 57 1.16 9.93 15.13
CA PHE A 57 2.33 9.05 15.16
C PHE A 57 3.28 9.41 16.31
N LEU A 58 3.53 10.71 16.50
CA LEU A 58 4.45 11.23 17.51
C LEU A 58 3.87 11.23 18.93
N ASN A 59 2.56 11.02 19.10
CA ASN A 59 1.88 11.05 20.39
C ASN A 59 1.18 9.71 20.65
N PRO A 60 1.95 8.62 20.91
CA PRO A 60 1.42 7.27 21.02
C PRO A 60 0.52 7.04 22.24
N GLU A 61 0.58 7.89 23.28
CA GLU A 61 -0.43 7.89 24.36
C GLU A 61 -1.86 8.12 23.84
N GLN A 62 -1.96 8.78 22.69
CA GLN A 62 -3.21 8.96 21.98
C GLN A 62 -3.42 7.88 20.92
N SER A 63 -2.53 6.93 20.67
CA SER A 63 -2.59 6.04 19.51
C SER A 63 -2.65 4.55 19.91
N LEU A 64 -3.42 3.73 19.18
CA LEU A 64 -3.52 2.29 19.40
C LEU A 64 -2.28 1.55 18.84
N GLY A 65 -1.11 1.71 19.47
CA GLY A 65 0.10 0.97 19.14
C GLY A 65 1.37 1.56 19.77
N ASN A 66 2.28 0.68 20.22
CA ASN A 66 3.64 1.05 20.64
C ASN A 66 4.45 1.45 19.40
N LEU A 67 4.35 2.72 19.02
CA LEU A 67 5.21 3.36 18.02
C LEU A 67 6.04 4.37 18.80
N GLY A 68 7.38 4.23 18.83
CA GLY A 68 8.19 5.18 19.60
C GLY A 68 9.55 4.72 20.09
N ALA A 69 10.08 3.57 19.64
CA ALA A 69 11.43 3.18 20.05
C ALA A 69 12.55 3.93 19.29
N SER A 70 12.27 4.51 18.11
CA SER A 70 13.31 5.01 17.19
C SER A 70 12.90 6.26 16.42
N ILE A 71 12.25 7.23 17.08
CA ILE A 71 12.05 8.56 16.48
C ILE A 71 13.26 9.41 16.87
N PRO A 72 13.94 10.08 15.93
CA PRO A 72 15.04 11.00 16.25
C PRO A 72 14.65 11.99 17.33
N GLU A 73 15.58 12.27 18.24
CA GLU A 73 15.41 13.38 19.17
C GLU A 73 15.23 14.67 18.36
N ARG A 74 14.30 15.54 18.78
CA ARG A 74 14.04 16.79 18.06
C ARG A 74 15.23 17.74 18.00
N ASP A 75 16.23 17.50 18.85
CA ASP A 75 17.46 18.27 18.92
C ASP A 75 18.49 17.83 17.84
N ASP A 76 18.29 16.66 17.22
CA ASP A 76 18.93 16.28 15.95
C ASP A 76 18.14 16.85 14.78
N ALA A 77 18.51 18.07 14.36
CA ALA A 77 17.80 18.78 13.30
C ALA A 77 17.82 18.01 11.96
N ASP A 78 18.95 17.37 11.63
CA ASP A 78 19.15 16.70 10.34
C ASP A 78 18.41 15.36 10.30
N GLY A 79 18.50 14.56 11.38
CA GLY A 79 17.72 13.33 11.54
C GLY A 79 16.22 13.61 11.54
N TRP A 80 15.78 14.65 12.25
CA TRP A 80 14.37 15.05 12.29
C TRP A 80 13.82 15.46 10.92
N GLU A 81 14.57 16.28 10.15
CA GLU A 81 14.14 16.69 8.81
C GLU A 81 14.06 15.50 7.86
N ARG A 82 15.05 14.59 7.90
CA ARG A 82 15.06 13.34 7.13
C ARG A 82 13.86 12.47 7.45
N TRP A 83 13.63 12.20 8.74
CA TRP A 83 12.48 11.42 9.22
C TRP A 83 11.17 12.00 8.70
N LYS A 84 10.98 13.31 8.87
CA LYS A 84 9.77 13.99 8.46
C LYS A 84 9.56 13.94 6.95
N ASN A 85 10.61 14.18 6.16
CA ASN A 85 10.53 14.12 4.71
C ASN A 85 10.14 12.72 4.22
N ASN A 86 10.69 11.67 4.83
CA ASN A 86 10.36 10.28 4.51
C ASN A 86 8.93 9.90 4.92
N PHE A 87 8.49 10.31 6.11
CA PHE A 87 7.12 10.12 6.56
C PHE A 87 6.11 10.76 5.59
N TYR A 88 6.39 11.99 5.15
CA TYR A 88 5.53 12.72 4.23
C TYR A 88 5.55 12.09 2.83
N ARG A 89 6.72 11.68 2.33
CA ARG A 89 6.87 10.90 1.07
C ARG A 89 6.02 9.63 1.13
N ALA A 90 6.15 8.83 2.19
CA ALA A 90 5.37 7.62 2.40
C ALA A 90 3.87 7.90 2.38
N ALA A 91 3.41 8.95 3.09
CA ALA A 91 1.99 9.32 3.14
C ALA A 91 1.43 9.69 1.77
N TYR A 92 2.09 10.61 1.07
CA TYR A 92 1.61 11.05 -0.25
C TYR A 92 1.67 9.93 -1.29
N LYS A 93 2.73 9.11 -1.27
CA LYS A 93 2.87 8.00 -2.22
C LYS A 93 1.89 6.88 -1.94
N ASN A 94 1.64 6.53 -0.69
CA ASN A 94 0.64 5.53 -0.34
C ASN A 94 -0.75 5.93 -0.86
N MET A 95 -1.13 7.19 -0.71
CA MET A 95 -2.39 7.72 -1.25
C MET A 95 -2.38 7.82 -2.78
N LEU A 96 -1.24 8.14 -3.40
CA LEU A 96 -1.10 8.19 -4.86
C LEU A 96 -1.26 6.79 -5.47
N VAL A 97 -0.49 5.81 -4.99
CA VAL A 97 -0.54 4.41 -5.45
C VAL A 97 -1.94 3.84 -5.24
N GLY A 98 -2.58 4.12 -4.10
CA GLY A 98 -3.96 3.72 -3.84
C GLY A 98 -4.96 4.26 -4.87
N ALA A 99 -4.81 5.52 -5.28
CA ALA A 99 -5.65 6.13 -6.31
C ALA A 99 -5.36 5.55 -7.71
N VAL A 100 -4.09 5.45 -8.10
CA VAL A 100 -3.70 4.96 -9.42
C VAL A 100 -4.15 3.50 -9.64
N LEU A 101 -3.99 2.65 -8.63
CA LEU A 101 -4.36 1.23 -8.69
C LEU A 101 -5.84 0.96 -8.38
N TYR A 102 -6.62 1.98 -8.01
CA TYR A 102 -8.03 1.83 -7.67
C TYR A 102 -8.81 1.10 -8.77
N GLY A 103 -8.60 1.49 -10.04
CA GLY A 103 -9.33 0.94 -11.18
C GLY A 103 -9.13 -0.57 -11.34
N ALA A 104 -7.88 -1.02 -11.30
CA ALA A 104 -7.51 -2.42 -11.47
C ALA A 104 -8.04 -3.31 -10.33
N TYR A 105 -7.94 -2.86 -9.08
CA TYR A 105 -8.46 -3.62 -7.94
C TYR A 105 -9.99 -3.60 -7.86
N ASN A 106 -10.67 -2.59 -8.40
CA ASN A 106 -12.13 -2.57 -8.42
C ASN A 106 -12.75 -3.18 -9.69
N GLU A 107 -11.94 -3.48 -10.72
CA GLU A 107 -12.40 -3.98 -12.02
C GLU A 107 -13.34 -5.19 -11.95
N PRO A 108 -13.06 -6.24 -11.14
CA PRO A 108 -13.96 -7.39 -11.07
C PRO A 108 -15.37 -7.01 -10.62
N PHE A 109 -15.50 -6.01 -9.74
CA PHE A 109 -16.80 -5.63 -9.18
C PHE A 109 -17.61 -4.77 -10.15
N TYR A 110 -16.95 -3.86 -10.88
CA TYR A 110 -17.59 -3.13 -11.97
C TYR A 110 -18.04 -4.08 -13.10
N LEU A 111 -17.22 -5.07 -13.45
CA LEU A 111 -17.57 -6.03 -14.49
C LEU A 111 -18.68 -6.98 -14.04
N ALA A 112 -18.63 -7.46 -12.79
CA ALA A 112 -19.65 -8.32 -12.23
C ALA A 112 -21.05 -7.68 -12.25
N GLU A 113 -21.14 -6.37 -11.98
CA GLU A 113 -22.40 -5.63 -12.09
C GLU A 113 -22.94 -5.63 -13.53
N LYS A 114 -22.09 -5.33 -14.51
CA LYS A 114 -22.44 -5.35 -15.94
C LYS A 114 -22.84 -6.75 -16.43
N GLU A 115 -22.19 -7.79 -15.89
CA GLU A 115 -22.47 -9.19 -16.19
C GLU A 115 -23.68 -9.74 -15.42
N GLY A 116 -24.29 -8.97 -14.51
CA GLY A 116 -25.44 -9.40 -13.71
C GLY A 116 -25.11 -10.44 -12.63
N ARG A 117 -23.88 -10.46 -12.11
CA ARG A 117 -23.41 -11.40 -11.08
C ARG A 117 -23.77 -10.94 -9.67
N ALA A 118 -25.06 -10.81 -9.38
CA ALA A 118 -25.55 -10.31 -8.10
C ALA A 118 -25.07 -11.15 -6.89
N GLU A 119 -24.98 -12.48 -7.03
CA GLU A 119 -24.55 -13.39 -5.95
C GLU A 119 -23.07 -13.14 -5.56
N PHE A 120 -22.17 -13.01 -6.54
CA PHE A 120 -20.77 -12.68 -6.30
C PHE A 120 -20.62 -11.35 -5.55
N LEU A 121 -21.40 -10.34 -5.96
CA LEU A 121 -21.39 -9.02 -5.31
C LEU A 121 -21.92 -9.10 -3.87
N ASP A 122 -22.98 -9.87 -3.62
CA ASP A 122 -23.52 -10.09 -2.27
C ASP A 122 -22.48 -10.77 -1.36
N HIS A 123 -21.79 -11.79 -1.87
CA HIS A 123 -20.71 -12.45 -1.12
C HIS A 123 -19.58 -11.48 -0.76
N CYS A 124 -19.19 -10.59 -1.69
CA CYS A 124 -18.04 -9.69 -1.55
C CYS A 124 -18.34 -8.37 -0.79
N THR A 125 -19.59 -7.94 -0.74
CA THR A 125 -20.01 -6.72 -0.01
C THR A 125 -20.29 -6.97 1.48
N CYS A 126 -20.01 -8.18 1.97
CA CYS A 126 -20.30 -8.59 3.33
C CYS A 126 -19.51 -7.77 4.39
N PRO A 127 -20.17 -7.24 5.44
CA PRO A 127 -19.56 -6.28 6.38
C PRO A 127 -18.52 -6.86 7.36
N SER A 128 -18.18 -8.14 7.29
CA SER A 128 -17.10 -8.68 8.11
C SER A 128 -16.29 -9.75 7.40
N TYR A 129 -14.97 -9.70 7.60
CA TYR A 129 -14.01 -10.68 7.11
C TYR A 129 -14.39 -12.14 7.43
N LYS A 130 -14.86 -12.42 8.66
CA LYS A 130 -15.26 -13.78 9.05
C LYS A 130 -16.41 -14.30 8.19
N ASN A 131 -17.36 -13.42 7.88
CA ASN A 131 -18.46 -13.76 7.01
C ASN A 131 -18.00 -13.92 5.56
N LEU A 132 -17.09 -13.06 5.09
CA LEU A 132 -16.52 -13.14 3.75
C LEU A 132 -15.81 -14.47 3.48
N LEU A 133 -14.99 -14.95 4.42
CA LEU A 133 -14.34 -16.26 4.31
C LEU A 133 -15.33 -17.42 4.15
N SER A 134 -16.48 -17.31 4.81
CA SER A 134 -17.53 -18.33 4.75
C SER A 134 -18.46 -18.17 3.55
N SER A 135 -18.62 -16.96 3.01
CA SER A 135 -19.51 -16.68 1.88
C SER A 135 -18.83 -16.88 0.53
N ILE A 136 -17.53 -16.57 0.41
CA ILE A 136 -16.82 -16.70 -0.86
C ILE A 136 -16.74 -18.16 -1.31
N THR A 137 -17.25 -18.42 -2.51
CA THR A 137 -17.31 -19.75 -3.14
C THR A 137 -16.11 -19.99 -4.05
N GLU A 138 -15.90 -21.24 -4.47
CA GLU A 138 -14.87 -21.55 -5.49
C GLU A 138 -15.16 -20.84 -6.82
N SER A 139 -16.43 -20.70 -7.21
CA SER A 139 -16.81 -19.96 -8.41
C SER A 139 -16.45 -18.46 -8.32
N ASP A 140 -16.52 -17.87 -7.12
CA ASP A 140 -16.12 -16.47 -6.90
C ASP A 140 -14.60 -16.32 -7.01
N ILE A 141 -13.85 -17.30 -6.49
CA ILE A 141 -12.38 -17.36 -6.58
C ILE A 141 -11.95 -17.51 -8.05
N ASP A 142 -12.57 -18.43 -8.79
CA ASP A 142 -12.30 -18.64 -10.22
C ASP A 142 -12.63 -17.40 -11.06
N TYR A 143 -13.65 -16.63 -10.66
CA TYR A 143 -13.95 -15.36 -11.29
C TYR A 143 -12.86 -14.32 -11.01
N LEU A 144 -12.47 -14.15 -9.74
CA LEU A 144 -11.42 -13.21 -9.32
C LEU A 144 -10.06 -13.51 -9.98
N ARG A 145 -9.70 -14.79 -10.14
CA ARG A 145 -8.44 -15.21 -10.80
C ARG A 145 -8.33 -14.85 -12.29
N ARG A 146 -9.39 -14.37 -12.92
CA ARG A 146 -9.34 -13.83 -14.29
C ARG A 146 -8.68 -12.45 -14.36
N PHE A 147 -8.47 -11.82 -13.21
CA PHE A 147 -7.88 -10.50 -13.11
C PHE A 147 -6.50 -10.61 -12.48
N ALA A 148 -5.50 -9.99 -13.11
CA ALA A 148 -4.10 -10.18 -12.74
C ALA A 148 -3.82 -9.85 -11.26
N VAL A 149 -4.42 -8.78 -10.73
CA VAL A 149 -4.22 -8.35 -9.33
C VAL A 149 -4.78 -9.31 -8.27
N TYR A 150 -5.52 -10.34 -8.69
CA TYR A 150 -6.12 -11.38 -7.86
C TYR A 150 -5.62 -12.80 -8.18
N ASN A 151 -4.79 -12.94 -9.21
CA ASN A 151 -4.23 -14.22 -9.63
C ASN A 151 -2.80 -14.37 -9.08
N PHE A 152 -2.72 -14.83 -7.83
CA PHE A 152 -1.45 -15.06 -7.15
C PHE A 152 -0.92 -16.46 -7.53
N GLY A 153 0.30 -16.54 -8.06
CA GLY A 153 1.03 -17.82 -8.06
C GLY A 153 1.52 -18.40 -9.39
N THR A 154 1.37 -17.73 -10.53
CA THR A 154 2.06 -18.18 -11.76
C THR A 154 3.26 -17.29 -12.04
N GLU A 155 4.33 -17.52 -11.29
CA GLU A 155 5.64 -16.88 -11.50
C GLU A 155 6.51 -17.65 -12.52
N ASP A 156 5.91 -18.59 -13.25
CA ASP A 156 6.56 -19.48 -14.19
C ASP A 156 6.44 -19.01 -15.64
N GLU A 157 7.13 -19.69 -16.55
CA GLU A 157 7.06 -19.42 -17.99
C GLU A 157 5.82 -20.03 -18.67
N SER A 158 4.85 -20.51 -17.90
CA SER A 158 3.61 -21.05 -18.44
C SER A 158 2.82 -20.00 -19.21
N ALA A 159 1.85 -20.43 -20.02
CA ALA A 159 0.95 -19.51 -20.72
C ALA A 159 0.23 -18.56 -19.74
N THR A 160 -0.10 -19.04 -18.54
CA THR A 160 -0.72 -18.22 -17.49
C THR A 160 0.26 -17.20 -16.94
N GLY A 161 1.50 -17.60 -16.62
CA GLY A 161 2.54 -16.68 -16.14
C GLY A 161 2.88 -15.58 -17.15
N GLN A 162 3.01 -15.94 -18.43
CA GLN A 162 3.21 -14.96 -19.51
C GLN A 162 2.03 -13.98 -19.65
N TRP A 163 0.80 -14.47 -19.52
CA TRP A 163 -0.40 -13.63 -19.53
C TRP A 163 -0.42 -12.67 -18.34
N ILE A 164 -0.17 -13.15 -17.11
CA ILE A 164 -0.11 -12.29 -15.92
C ILE A 164 0.93 -11.20 -16.10
N TRP A 165 2.12 -11.54 -16.59
CA TRP A 165 3.19 -10.56 -16.75
C TRP A 165 2.83 -9.47 -17.76
N LYS A 166 2.14 -9.84 -18.85
CA LYS A 166 1.61 -8.87 -19.81
C LYS A 166 0.55 -7.95 -19.18
N GLU A 167 -0.33 -8.50 -18.35
CA GLU A 167 -1.32 -7.70 -17.63
C GLU A 167 -0.68 -6.81 -16.56
N TYR A 168 0.37 -7.29 -15.87
CA TYR A 168 1.16 -6.47 -14.95
C TYR A 168 1.83 -5.32 -15.67
N GLU A 169 2.42 -5.53 -16.85
CA GLU A 169 2.98 -4.44 -17.64
C GLU A 169 1.92 -3.37 -17.98
N ARG A 170 0.71 -3.81 -18.34
CA ARG A 170 -0.41 -2.92 -18.65
C ARG A 170 -0.91 -2.14 -17.43
N VAL A 171 -1.07 -2.81 -16.30
CA VAL A 171 -1.70 -2.26 -15.08
C VAL A 171 -0.68 -1.50 -14.21
N PHE A 172 0.50 -2.08 -14.01
CA PHE A 172 1.54 -1.58 -13.11
C PHE A 172 2.63 -0.80 -13.82
N GLY A 173 2.92 -1.10 -15.09
CA GLY A 173 4.06 -0.52 -15.84
C GLY A 173 4.18 1.00 -15.72
N PRO A 174 3.14 1.79 -16.08
CA PRO A 174 3.24 3.25 -15.99
C PRO A 174 3.55 3.78 -14.58
N LEU A 175 2.97 3.17 -13.54
CA LEU A 175 3.23 3.54 -12.15
C LEU A 175 4.61 3.08 -11.68
N ALA A 176 5.05 1.91 -12.13
CA ALA A 176 6.36 1.34 -11.82
C ALA A 176 7.48 2.20 -12.44
N ASP A 177 7.36 2.54 -13.72
CA ASP A 177 8.31 3.41 -14.43
C ASP A 177 8.47 4.75 -13.72
N TRP A 178 7.34 5.37 -13.33
CA TRP A 178 7.36 6.62 -12.57
C TRP A 178 8.02 6.44 -11.20
N LEU A 179 7.66 5.39 -10.45
CA LEU A 179 8.22 5.14 -9.10
C LEU A 179 9.72 4.92 -9.16
N VAL A 180 10.20 4.17 -10.17
CA VAL A 180 11.61 3.88 -10.38
C VAL A 180 12.37 5.14 -10.79
N ALA A 181 11.84 5.93 -11.72
CA ALA A 181 12.47 7.18 -12.12
C ALA A 181 12.59 8.15 -10.93
N ASP A 182 11.50 8.35 -10.18
CA ASP A 182 11.47 9.20 -8.98
C ASP A 182 12.41 8.67 -7.89
N GLY A 183 12.45 7.36 -7.66
CA GLY A 183 13.35 6.72 -6.71
C GLY A 183 14.82 6.92 -7.07
N LYS A 184 15.20 6.69 -8.34
CA LYS A 184 16.57 6.88 -8.83
C LYS A 184 17.05 8.31 -8.66
N THR A 185 16.23 9.29 -9.05
CA THR A 185 16.55 10.71 -8.88
C THR A 185 16.82 11.04 -7.41
N LYS A 186 15.93 10.60 -6.52
CA LYS A 186 16.06 10.90 -5.09
C LYS A 186 17.20 10.17 -4.42
N GLY A 187 17.54 8.96 -4.86
CA GLY A 187 18.71 8.25 -4.36
C GLY A 187 19.99 9.06 -4.55
N VAL A 188 20.17 9.60 -5.76
CA VAL A 188 21.29 10.48 -6.10
C VAL A 188 21.24 11.81 -5.35
N GLU A 189 20.07 12.45 -5.27
CA GLU A 189 19.90 13.74 -4.55
C GLU A 189 20.15 13.61 -3.04
N ASP A 190 19.66 12.52 -2.44
CA ASP A 190 19.85 12.21 -1.02
C ASP A 190 21.28 11.70 -0.73
N ASN A 191 22.13 11.55 -1.76
CA ASN A 191 23.47 10.98 -1.70
C ASN A 191 23.50 9.68 -0.89
N LEU A 192 22.57 8.76 -1.20
CA LEU A 192 22.53 7.45 -0.56
C LEU A 192 23.82 6.71 -0.91
N GLY A 193 24.74 6.64 0.06
CA GLY A 193 26.04 6.01 -0.09
C GLY A 193 25.95 4.49 0.07
N TYR A 194 26.94 3.81 -0.50
CA TYR A 194 27.19 2.41 -0.21
C TYR A 194 27.50 2.27 1.29
N TRP A 195 26.70 1.49 2.01
CA TRP A 195 27.04 1.07 3.37
C TRP A 195 28.17 0.05 3.24
N GLU A 196 29.41 0.46 3.54
CA GLU A 196 30.49 -0.52 3.74
C GLU A 196 30.13 -1.30 5.01
N PRO A 197 29.90 -2.62 4.91
CA PRO A 197 29.70 -3.41 6.11
C PRO A 197 30.90 -3.24 7.03
N GLU A 198 30.66 -2.96 8.31
CA GLU A 198 31.72 -3.03 9.30
C GLU A 198 32.39 -4.41 9.17
N GLU A 199 33.73 -4.43 9.04
CA GLU A 199 34.53 -5.60 8.62
C GLU A 199 34.31 -6.87 9.48
N ASP A 200 33.64 -6.76 10.63
CA ASP A 200 33.45 -7.81 11.62
C ASP A 200 32.18 -8.68 11.43
N ASP A 201 31.25 -8.33 10.53
CA ASP A 201 29.96 -9.06 10.35
C ASP A 201 29.86 -9.92 9.08
N VAL A 202 30.92 -9.99 8.26
CA VAL A 202 30.89 -10.76 7.01
C VAL A 202 31.23 -12.22 7.27
N ASN A 203 30.20 -13.07 7.39
CA ASN A 203 30.36 -14.51 7.24
C ASN A 203 30.71 -14.82 5.76
N PRO A 204 31.92 -15.32 5.45
CA PRO A 204 32.37 -15.50 4.06
C PRO A 204 31.63 -16.63 3.31
N GLU A 205 30.72 -17.36 3.97
CA GLU A 205 29.93 -18.44 3.36
C GLU A 205 28.50 -18.04 2.92
N THR A 206 28.06 -16.81 3.18
CA THR A 206 26.75 -16.31 2.70
C THR A 206 26.90 -15.55 1.38
N ASP A 207 26.03 -15.87 0.42
CA ASP A 207 25.91 -15.21 -0.89
C ASP A 207 26.18 -13.71 -0.80
N ALA A 208 27.12 -13.20 -1.60
CA ALA A 208 27.52 -11.80 -1.60
C ALA A 208 26.27 -10.90 -1.61
N ALA A 209 26.15 -10.03 -0.60
CA ALA A 209 25.06 -9.06 -0.55
C ALA A 209 25.09 -8.25 -1.86
N PRO A 210 23.94 -7.98 -2.49
CA PRO A 210 23.93 -7.25 -3.75
C PRO A 210 24.55 -5.87 -3.54
N GLU A 211 25.53 -5.50 -4.36
CA GLU A 211 26.07 -4.14 -4.35
C GLU A 211 25.09 -3.22 -5.08
N TYR A 212 24.58 -2.22 -4.37
CA TYR A 212 23.63 -1.26 -4.94
C TYR A 212 24.29 0.09 -5.18
N ASP A 213 24.03 0.68 -6.34
CA ASP A 213 24.36 2.09 -6.53
C ASP A 213 23.34 3.01 -5.81
N SER A 214 23.69 4.30 -5.70
CA SER A 214 22.84 5.29 -5.05
C SER A 214 21.43 5.38 -5.65
N ALA A 215 21.31 5.18 -6.97
CA ALA A 215 20.04 5.26 -7.67
C ALA A 215 19.16 4.05 -7.36
N GLU A 216 19.74 2.84 -7.30
CA GLU A 216 19.06 1.61 -6.89
C GLU A 216 18.60 1.69 -5.43
N LEU A 217 19.47 2.13 -4.52
CA LEU A 217 19.10 2.39 -3.12
C LEU A 217 17.91 3.35 -3.01
N GLY A 218 17.86 4.36 -3.87
CA GLY A 218 16.72 5.28 -3.96
C GLY A 218 15.41 4.58 -4.30
N VAL A 219 15.41 3.65 -5.26
CA VAL A 219 14.24 2.84 -5.62
C VAL A 219 13.81 1.94 -4.45
N LEU A 220 14.75 1.24 -3.82
CA LEU A 220 14.48 0.36 -2.69
C LEU A 220 13.90 1.12 -1.50
N ARG A 221 14.43 2.31 -1.21
CA ARG A 221 13.90 3.21 -0.19
C ARG A 221 12.44 3.56 -0.46
N GLU A 222 12.11 3.93 -1.70
CA GLU A 222 10.73 4.29 -2.05
C GLU A 222 9.75 3.13 -1.93
N ILE A 223 10.18 1.90 -2.26
CA ILE A 223 9.41 0.68 -2.02
C ILE A 223 9.18 0.50 -0.50
N MET A 224 10.22 0.68 0.31
CA MET A 224 10.09 0.51 1.76
C MET A 224 9.22 1.58 2.42
N LEU A 225 9.28 2.83 1.96
CA LEU A 225 8.37 3.89 2.39
C LEU A 225 6.91 3.57 2.05
N LEU A 226 6.64 2.93 0.91
CA LEU A 226 5.30 2.48 0.55
C LEU A 226 4.80 1.35 1.48
N VAL A 227 5.67 0.38 1.79
CA VAL A 227 5.40 -0.70 2.74
C VAL A 227 5.10 -0.13 4.13
N ALA A 228 5.92 0.81 4.61
CA ALA A 228 5.70 1.51 5.88
C ALA A 228 4.37 2.27 5.89
N GLY A 229 4.07 3.00 4.81
CA GLY A 229 2.81 3.71 4.68
C GLY A 229 1.58 2.78 4.70
N TYR A 230 1.69 1.60 4.08
CA TYR A 230 0.64 0.58 4.07
C TYR A 230 0.37 0.04 5.47
N GLU A 231 1.41 -0.21 6.28
CA GLU A 231 1.27 -0.71 7.64
C GLU A 231 0.71 0.35 8.62
N HIS A 232 1.13 1.60 8.47
CA HIS A 232 0.85 2.62 9.48
C HIS A 232 -0.45 3.39 9.25
N PHE A 233 -0.68 3.90 8.03
CA PHE A 233 -1.74 4.90 7.83
C PHE A 233 -3.15 4.33 7.94
N PRO A 234 -3.48 3.14 7.39
CA PRO A 234 -4.80 2.56 7.57
C PRO A 234 -5.22 2.40 9.04
N ASN A 235 -4.28 2.12 9.95
CA ASN A 235 -4.57 1.91 11.36
C ASN A 235 -4.97 3.19 12.10
N LYS A 236 -4.54 4.36 11.61
CA LYS A 236 -4.91 5.69 12.15
C LYS A 236 -6.20 6.24 11.54
N LEU A 237 -6.82 5.49 10.62
CA LEU A 237 -8.02 5.88 9.90
C LEU A 237 -9.14 4.91 10.22
N ALA A 238 -10.07 5.36 11.07
CA ALA A 238 -11.15 4.54 11.58
C ALA A 238 -12.48 4.85 10.89
N SER A 239 -13.14 3.82 10.37
CA SER A 239 -14.54 3.94 9.95
C SER A 239 -15.44 4.06 11.18
N LYS A 240 -16.54 4.81 11.05
CA LYS A 240 -17.56 4.94 12.11
C LYS A 240 -18.07 3.58 12.61
N SER A 241 -18.22 2.60 11.72
CA SER A 241 -18.66 1.24 12.06
C SER A 241 -17.63 0.46 12.90
N LYS A 242 -16.33 0.69 12.72
CA LYS A 242 -15.28 0.13 13.57
C LYS A 242 -15.23 0.82 14.95
N LEU A 243 -15.60 2.11 15.01
CA LEU A 243 -15.73 2.86 16.26
C LEU A 243 -16.84 2.31 17.14
N GLU A 244 -18.04 2.11 16.61
CA GLU A 244 -19.20 1.66 17.39
C GLU A 244 -18.97 0.29 18.05
N ARG A 245 -18.12 -0.57 17.45
CA ARG A 245 -17.68 -1.84 18.06
C ARG A 245 -16.57 -1.68 19.12
N ARG A 246 -15.76 -0.62 19.04
CA ARG A 246 -14.64 -0.34 19.96
C ARG A 246 -15.01 0.60 21.11
N GLU A 247 -16.02 1.45 20.96
CA GLU A 247 -16.53 2.35 22.01
C GLU A 247 -17.12 1.56 23.20
N SER A 248 -17.41 0.25 23.07
CA SER A 248 -17.80 -0.60 24.21
C SER A 248 -16.62 -0.96 25.13
N THR A 249 -15.37 -0.73 24.72
CA THR A 249 -14.17 -1.09 25.49
C THR A 249 -13.18 0.06 25.72
N LEU A 250 -13.33 1.22 25.06
CA LEU A 250 -12.35 2.31 25.12
C LEU A 250 -13.02 3.70 25.19
N GLU A 251 -12.61 4.50 26.18
CA GLU A 251 -12.91 5.95 26.32
C GLU A 251 -12.19 6.78 25.24
N GLY A 252 -12.42 6.50 23.96
CA GLY A 252 -11.83 7.25 22.87
C GLY A 252 -12.32 8.70 22.87
N ARG A 253 -11.41 9.68 23.00
CA ARG A 253 -11.75 11.10 22.79
C ARG A 253 -12.22 11.30 21.35
N ARG A 254 -13.49 11.67 21.18
CA ARG A 254 -14.04 12.08 19.88
C ARG A 254 -13.33 13.36 19.41
N ILE A 255 -13.06 13.44 18.12
CA ILE A 255 -12.54 14.65 17.47
C ILE A 255 -13.46 15.82 17.81
N GLY A 256 -12.91 16.88 18.41
CA GLY A 256 -13.64 18.12 18.60
C GLY A 256 -13.99 18.75 17.25
N ASN A 257 -15.29 18.93 16.96
CA ASN A 257 -15.85 19.62 15.79
C ASN A 257 -15.02 19.48 14.48
N PRO A 258 -15.17 18.37 13.71
CA PRO A 258 -14.48 18.22 12.44
C PRO A 258 -14.84 19.38 11.50
N SER A 259 -13.82 20.01 10.91
CA SER A 259 -13.99 21.24 10.11
C SER A 259 -13.41 21.15 8.71
N LEU A 260 -12.48 20.22 8.48
CA LEU A 260 -11.84 20.01 7.19
C LEU A 260 -12.08 18.58 6.72
N LYS A 261 -12.25 18.43 5.41
CA LYS A 261 -12.48 17.15 4.75
C LYS A 261 -11.55 17.00 3.58
N VAL A 262 -11.07 15.79 3.35
CA VAL A 262 -10.27 15.43 2.18
C VAL A 262 -10.66 14.03 1.72
N SER A 263 -10.77 13.85 0.41
CA SER A 263 -10.95 12.53 -0.18
C SER A 263 -9.59 11.93 -0.49
N VAL A 264 -9.40 10.64 -0.23
CA VAL A 264 -8.20 9.88 -0.58
C VAL A 264 -8.59 8.46 -1.00
N ALA A 265 -7.72 7.79 -1.74
CA ALA A 265 -7.73 6.34 -1.90
C ALA A 265 -6.42 5.77 -1.36
N LEU A 266 -6.47 4.82 -0.43
CA LEU A 266 -5.28 4.28 0.23
C LEU A 266 -4.82 3.00 -0.44
N PHE A 267 -3.50 2.86 -0.62
CA PHE A 267 -2.91 1.61 -1.08
C PHE A 267 -3.24 0.49 -0.10
N GLY A 268 -3.73 -0.64 -0.62
CA GLY A 268 -4.21 -1.77 0.18
C GLY A 268 -5.70 -1.78 0.48
N ARG A 269 -6.34 -0.61 0.55
CA ARG A 269 -7.81 -0.53 0.70
C ARG A 269 -8.52 -0.38 -0.63
N PHE A 270 -7.92 0.38 -1.56
CA PHE A 270 -8.45 0.64 -2.90
C PHE A 270 -9.92 1.09 -2.87
N CYS A 271 -10.29 1.87 -1.86
CA CYS A 271 -11.61 2.48 -1.72
C CYS A 271 -11.44 3.99 -1.53
N ILE A 272 -12.46 4.76 -1.93
CA ILE A 272 -12.45 6.21 -1.76
C ILE A 272 -13.02 6.54 -0.39
N GLU A 273 -12.19 7.16 0.45
CA GLU A 273 -12.57 7.59 1.78
C GLU A 273 -12.55 9.11 1.87
N GLU A 274 -13.62 9.69 2.41
CA GLU A 274 -13.63 11.06 2.92
C GLU A 274 -13.16 11.05 4.37
N ILE A 275 -12.01 11.68 4.61
CA ILE A 275 -11.41 11.81 5.93
C ILE A 275 -11.81 13.16 6.53
N SER A 276 -12.42 13.12 7.71
CA SER A 276 -12.75 14.32 8.49
C SER A 276 -11.64 14.63 9.50
N MET A 277 -11.16 15.87 9.49
CA MET A 277 -10.01 16.33 10.26
C MET A 277 -10.38 17.46 11.22
N PRO A 278 -9.69 17.56 12.38
CA PRO A 278 -9.82 18.71 13.26
C PRO A 278 -9.26 19.97 12.59
N LYS A 279 -9.71 21.15 13.03
CA LYS A 279 -9.18 22.43 12.54
C LYS A 279 -7.71 22.64 12.96
N VAL A 280 -7.39 22.19 14.17
CA VAL A 280 -6.05 22.24 14.75
C VAL A 280 -5.53 20.81 14.83
N VAL A 281 -4.30 20.60 14.34
CA VAL A 281 -3.67 19.27 14.22
C VAL A 281 -3.70 18.49 15.54
N GLY A 282 -3.48 19.17 16.68
CA GLY A 282 -3.45 18.56 18.01
C GLY A 282 -4.81 18.27 18.66
N ASP A 283 -5.92 18.72 18.06
CA ASP A 283 -7.28 18.45 18.57
C ASP A 283 -7.84 17.10 18.08
N GLY A 284 -7.02 16.35 17.33
CA GLY A 284 -7.35 15.00 16.86
C GLY A 284 -7.44 14.01 18.02
N GLY A 285 -8.32 13.01 17.88
CA GLY A 285 -8.28 11.83 18.74
C GLY A 285 -7.25 10.81 18.24
N SER A 286 -7.38 9.58 18.72
CA SER A 286 -6.52 8.45 18.34
C SER A 286 -6.55 8.02 16.89
N TYR A 287 -7.53 8.53 16.16
CA TYR A 287 -7.82 8.22 14.78
C TYR A 287 -8.55 9.39 14.14
N LEU A 288 -8.48 9.47 12.81
CA LEU A 288 -9.35 10.32 12.03
C LEU A 288 -10.58 9.53 11.58
N LEU A 289 -11.72 10.24 11.52
CA LEU A 289 -12.97 9.63 11.09
C LEU A 289 -12.98 9.51 9.57
N THR A 290 -13.19 8.30 9.07
CA THR A 290 -13.39 8.05 7.65
C THR A 290 -14.84 7.71 7.35
N LYS A 291 -15.32 8.23 6.22
CA LYS A 291 -16.59 7.85 5.60
C LYS A 291 -16.28 7.37 4.19
N SER A 292 -16.66 6.13 3.87
CA SER A 292 -16.65 5.65 2.48
C SER A 292 -17.57 6.54 1.65
N LEU A 293 -17.11 6.99 0.48
CA LEU A 293 -17.85 7.90 -0.40
C LEU A 293 -19.02 7.23 -1.15
N ALA A 294 -19.48 6.06 -0.69
CA ALA A 294 -20.56 5.29 -1.30
C ALA A 294 -21.80 6.17 -1.60
N PRO A 295 -22.37 6.08 -2.82
CA PRO A 295 -23.65 6.71 -3.12
C PRO A 295 -24.69 6.22 -2.11
N GLU A 296 -25.54 7.13 -1.60
CA GLU A 296 -26.55 6.81 -0.58
C GLU A 296 -27.54 5.71 -1.00
N THR A 297 -27.56 5.36 -2.29
CA THR A 297 -28.48 4.40 -2.89
C THR A 297 -27.88 3.02 -3.17
N GLU A 298 -26.57 2.80 -3.06
CA GLU A 298 -25.97 1.51 -3.48
C GLU A 298 -24.85 1.01 -2.57
N SER A 299 -24.90 -0.30 -2.27
CA SER A 299 -23.96 -1.08 -1.46
C SER A 299 -22.60 -1.29 -2.15
N ARG A 300 -22.00 -0.22 -2.68
CA ARG A 300 -20.79 -0.26 -3.55
C ARG A 300 -19.46 -0.39 -2.82
N SER A 301 -19.44 -0.49 -1.49
CA SER A 301 -18.17 -0.52 -0.76
C SER A 301 -17.72 -1.96 -0.52
N VAL A 302 -16.95 -2.52 -1.44
CA VAL A 302 -16.25 -3.79 -1.23
C VAL A 302 -15.01 -3.55 -0.37
N ASP A 303 -14.81 -4.38 0.65
CA ASP A 303 -13.56 -4.38 1.43
C ASP A 303 -12.51 -5.22 0.70
N ILE A 304 -11.79 -4.57 -0.23
CA ILE A 304 -10.78 -5.21 -1.08
C ILE A 304 -9.71 -5.92 -0.24
N ALA A 305 -9.28 -5.31 0.87
CA ALA A 305 -8.30 -5.93 1.78
C ALA A 305 -8.82 -7.27 2.33
N SER A 306 -10.09 -7.32 2.74
CA SER A 306 -10.72 -8.55 3.18
C SER A 306 -10.84 -9.58 2.04
N VAL A 307 -11.14 -9.17 0.81
CA VAL A 307 -11.19 -10.07 -0.37
C VAL A 307 -9.81 -10.67 -0.67
N LEU A 308 -8.77 -9.84 -0.72
CA LEU A 308 -7.39 -10.27 -0.94
C LEU A 308 -6.92 -11.26 0.13
N HIS A 309 -7.28 -11.01 1.40
CA HIS A 309 -6.97 -11.89 2.50
C HIS A 309 -7.78 -13.19 2.45
N ALA A 310 -9.06 -13.14 2.09
CA ALA A 310 -9.89 -14.33 1.91
C ALA A 310 -9.36 -15.23 0.78
N LEU A 311 -8.93 -14.63 -0.34
CA LEU A 311 -8.27 -15.35 -1.42
C LEU A 311 -6.99 -16.03 -0.95
N GLN A 312 -6.13 -15.33 -0.18
CA GLN A 312 -4.90 -15.91 0.37
C GLN A 312 -5.17 -17.18 1.18
N TRP A 313 -6.15 -17.12 2.09
CA TRP A 313 -6.52 -18.27 2.94
C TRP A 313 -7.14 -19.43 2.17
N LYS A 314 -7.81 -19.15 1.05
CA LYS A 314 -8.42 -20.18 0.20
C LYS A 314 -7.41 -20.75 -0.81
N SER A 315 -6.41 -19.97 -1.22
CA SER A 315 -5.27 -20.46 -2.00
C SER A 315 -4.35 -21.37 -1.18
N THR A 316 -4.40 -21.35 0.16
CA THR A 316 -3.61 -22.25 1.01
C THR A 316 -4.31 -23.57 1.35
N ARG A 317 -5.22 -24.07 0.51
CA ARG A 317 -5.83 -25.41 0.69
C ARG A 317 -4.84 -26.54 0.29
N PRO A 318 -4.98 -27.75 0.88
CA PRO A 318 -3.92 -28.78 0.95
C PRO A 318 -3.49 -29.45 -0.36
N ASP A 319 -4.11 -29.08 -1.49
CA ASP A 319 -3.94 -29.79 -2.76
C ASP A 319 -2.87 -29.13 -3.65
N LEU A 320 -2.31 -27.98 -3.23
CA LEU A 320 -1.19 -27.30 -3.89
C LEU A 320 0.14 -27.89 -3.39
N HIS A 321 0.44 -29.07 -3.94
CA HIS A 321 1.75 -29.72 -3.89
C HIS A 321 2.80 -29.06 -4.81
N ASP A 322 2.58 -27.82 -5.21
CA ASP A 322 3.45 -27.05 -6.11
C ASP A 322 4.78 -26.66 -5.42
N GLY A 323 4.96 -26.99 -4.14
CA GLY A 323 6.22 -26.84 -3.41
C GLY A 323 6.58 -25.39 -3.06
N TYR A 324 5.73 -24.42 -3.38
CA TYR A 324 5.96 -23.03 -2.99
C TYR A 324 5.42 -22.77 -1.58
N PRO A 325 6.24 -22.24 -0.66
CA PRO A 325 5.70 -21.68 0.59
C PRO A 325 4.70 -20.59 0.22
N ALA A 326 3.55 -20.56 0.90
CA ALA A 326 2.53 -19.51 0.72
C ALA A 326 3.24 -18.15 0.63
N THR A 327 2.95 -17.34 -0.40
CA THR A 327 3.61 -16.04 -0.58
C THR A 327 3.47 -15.24 0.71
N CYS A 328 4.57 -15.08 1.45
CA CYS A 328 4.54 -14.54 2.82
C CYS A 328 4.20 -13.04 2.86
N PHE A 329 4.18 -12.33 1.72
CA PHE A 329 3.89 -10.90 1.66
C PHE A 329 2.38 -10.60 1.44
N PRO A 330 1.88 -9.45 1.90
CA PRO A 330 0.49 -9.04 1.65
C PRO A 330 0.15 -9.02 0.15
N ASN A 331 -0.99 -9.59 -0.25
CA ASN A 331 -1.44 -9.63 -1.65
C ASN A 331 -1.63 -8.23 -2.28
N ALA A 332 -1.73 -7.17 -1.49
CA ALA A 332 -1.68 -5.80 -1.99
C ALA A 332 -0.32 -5.43 -2.62
N PHE A 333 0.75 -6.16 -2.32
CA PHE A 333 2.13 -5.86 -2.73
C PHE A 333 2.49 -6.42 -4.10
N GLN A 334 1.56 -6.98 -4.87
CA GLN A 334 1.84 -7.47 -6.23
C GLN A 334 2.48 -6.39 -7.12
N PHE A 335 2.02 -5.13 -6.98
CA PHE A 335 2.66 -3.97 -7.62
C PHE A 335 4.14 -3.83 -7.23
N LEU A 336 4.47 -3.95 -5.93
CA LEU A 336 5.85 -3.82 -5.44
C LEU A 336 6.72 -4.97 -5.89
N VAL A 337 6.18 -6.19 -5.91
CA VAL A 337 6.88 -7.38 -6.44
C VAL A 337 7.19 -7.22 -7.92
N TYR A 338 6.24 -6.70 -8.71
CA TYR A 338 6.46 -6.37 -10.10
C TYR A 338 7.61 -5.35 -10.26
N VAL A 339 7.62 -4.27 -9.46
CA VAL A 339 8.70 -3.27 -9.51
C VAL A 339 10.06 -3.90 -9.20
N LEU A 340 10.15 -4.64 -8.09
CA LEU A 340 11.39 -5.29 -7.64
C LEU A 340 11.96 -6.20 -8.72
N ARG A 341 11.12 -7.08 -9.28
CA ARG A 341 11.55 -8.05 -10.29
C ARG A 341 11.91 -7.37 -11.62
N LYS A 342 11.07 -6.46 -12.10
CA LYS A 342 11.20 -5.88 -13.44
C LYS A 342 12.38 -4.91 -13.53
N HIS A 343 12.60 -4.10 -12.49
CA HIS A 343 13.48 -2.94 -12.59
C HIS A 343 14.78 -3.04 -11.80
N VAL A 344 14.85 -3.92 -10.79
CA VAL A 344 16.04 -4.08 -9.94
C VAL A 344 16.48 -5.53 -9.76
N ASP A 345 15.80 -6.49 -10.40
CA ASP A 345 16.10 -7.94 -10.32
C ASP A 345 16.17 -8.50 -8.88
N LEU A 346 15.24 -8.03 -8.03
CA LEU A 346 15.13 -8.43 -6.63
C LEU A 346 13.77 -9.04 -6.31
N LYS A 347 13.70 -9.66 -5.13
CA LYS A 347 12.47 -10.03 -4.44
C LYS A 347 12.62 -9.79 -2.94
N PHE A 348 11.50 -9.75 -2.23
CA PHE A 348 11.54 -9.75 -0.76
C PHE A 348 12.21 -11.03 -0.24
N LYS A 349 13.00 -10.89 0.83
CA LYS A 349 13.62 -12.01 1.54
C LYS A 349 12.52 -12.98 2.04
N PRO A 350 12.70 -14.30 1.89
CA PRO A 350 11.79 -15.27 2.49
C PRO A 350 11.62 -15.05 3.99
N GLY A 351 10.40 -15.20 4.50
CA GLY A 351 10.09 -15.03 5.92
C GLY A 351 10.05 -13.58 6.42
N LEU A 352 10.33 -12.58 5.58
CA LEU A 352 10.38 -11.16 5.96
C LEU A 352 9.13 -10.67 6.72
N PHE A 353 7.96 -11.15 6.32
CA PHE A 353 6.66 -10.73 6.83
C PHE A 353 6.08 -11.71 7.87
N GLU A 354 6.85 -12.72 8.28
CA GLU A 354 6.41 -13.65 9.32
C GLU A 354 6.40 -12.97 10.70
N PHE A 355 5.43 -13.34 11.55
CA PHE A 355 5.10 -12.64 12.80
C PHE A 355 6.09 -12.82 13.96
N TRP A 356 7.38 -13.05 13.69
CA TRP A 356 8.39 -13.28 14.72
C TRP A 356 9.04 -11.97 15.18
N SER A 357 9.29 -11.87 16.49
CA SER A 357 9.85 -10.69 17.19
C SER A 357 11.22 -10.24 16.69
N ASP A 358 11.90 -11.11 15.95
CA ASP A 358 13.29 -10.92 15.53
C ASP A 358 13.39 -10.55 14.04
N SER A 359 12.27 -10.22 13.39
CA SER A 359 12.28 -9.70 12.02
C SER A 359 12.60 -8.20 12.01
N ASP A 360 13.58 -7.81 11.19
CA ASP A 360 13.88 -6.42 10.88
C ASP A 360 12.66 -5.66 10.33
N TYR A 361 11.69 -6.38 9.74
CA TYR A 361 10.39 -5.83 9.37
C TYR A 361 9.61 -5.31 10.58
N GLN A 362 9.50 -6.11 11.64
CA GLN A 362 8.84 -5.70 12.87
C GLN A 362 9.57 -4.53 13.52
N PHE A 363 10.91 -4.56 13.52
CA PHE A 363 11.71 -3.47 14.08
C PHE A 363 11.58 -2.20 13.23
N GLN A 364 11.95 -2.21 11.96
CA GLN A 364 12.08 -0.98 11.19
C GLN A 364 10.77 -0.47 10.62
N VAL A 365 9.99 -1.35 9.99
CA VAL A 365 8.71 -0.98 9.39
C VAL A 365 7.69 -0.74 10.49
N LYS A 366 7.46 -1.70 11.40
CA LYS A 366 6.39 -1.53 12.40
C LYS A 366 6.73 -0.58 13.54
N SER A 367 7.99 -0.29 13.87
CA SER A 367 8.30 0.79 14.85
C SER A 367 8.25 2.18 14.22
N GLY A 368 8.49 2.27 12.90
CA GLY A 368 8.65 3.53 12.17
C GLY A 368 10.09 4.01 12.04
N SER A 369 11.10 3.24 12.48
CA SER A 369 12.52 3.61 12.30
C SER A 369 12.91 3.71 10.83
N ILE A 370 12.19 3.03 9.93
CA ILE A 370 12.38 3.10 8.47
C ILE A 370 12.22 4.50 7.88
N PHE A 371 11.58 5.43 8.62
CA PHE A 371 11.53 6.83 8.20
C PHE A 371 12.85 7.56 8.49
N ASP A 372 13.65 7.08 9.45
CA ASP A 372 14.95 7.64 9.81
C ASP A 372 16.11 6.90 9.12
N GLU A 373 16.21 5.60 9.38
CA GLU A 373 17.29 4.71 8.93
C GLU A 373 17.00 4.10 7.56
N THR A 374 18.05 3.86 6.77
CA THR A 374 17.98 3.26 5.43
C THR A 374 18.69 1.92 5.33
N ASP A 375 19.18 1.37 6.44
CA ASP A 375 20.03 0.17 6.44
C ASP A 375 19.22 -1.12 6.22
N PHE A 376 17.91 -0.98 5.98
CA PHE A 376 17.07 -2.11 5.64
C PHE A 376 17.38 -2.65 4.25
N THR A 377 17.94 -3.86 4.20
CA THR A 377 18.13 -4.64 2.97
C THR A 377 17.26 -5.90 2.96
N PRO A 378 15.91 -5.78 2.97
CA PRO A 378 15.01 -6.92 3.03
C PRO A 378 14.86 -7.65 1.69
N PHE A 379 15.85 -7.53 0.82
CA PHE A 379 15.79 -7.97 -0.56
C PHE A 379 16.88 -9.00 -0.84
N VAL A 380 16.56 -9.92 -1.73
CA VAL A 380 17.50 -10.90 -2.27
C VAL A 380 17.34 -10.93 -3.78
N HIS A 381 18.38 -11.37 -4.50
CA HIS A 381 18.29 -11.52 -5.95
C HIS A 381 17.09 -12.39 -6.35
N TYR A 382 16.41 -11.97 -7.40
CA TYR A 382 15.34 -12.75 -7.98
C TYR A 382 15.92 -13.94 -8.74
N THR A 383 15.84 -15.13 -8.15
CA THR A 383 16.08 -16.38 -8.87
C THR A 383 14.75 -16.91 -9.41
N PRO A 384 14.57 -17.02 -10.75
CA PRO A 384 13.41 -17.66 -11.33
C PRO A 384 13.30 -19.10 -10.81
N PRO A 385 12.10 -19.62 -10.55
CA PRO A 385 11.96 -21.01 -10.20
C PRO A 385 12.48 -21.89 -11.33
N ILE A 386 13.39 -22.81 -10.99
CA ILE A 386 13.80 -23.86 -11.92
C ILE A 386 12.60 -24.80 -12.02
N LEU A 387 11.86 -24.72 -13.14
CA LEU A 387 10.90 -25.75 -13.49
C LEU A 387 11.69 -27.04 -13.67
N SER A 388 11.71 -27.88 -12.64
CA SER A 388 12.15 -29.25 -12.76
C SER A 388 11.15 -29.95 -13.68
N TYR A 389 11.44 -29.93 -14.98
CA TYR A 389 10.76 -30.77 -15.94
C TYR A 389 10.86 -32.20 -15.42
N MET A 390 9.77 -32.74 -14.88
CA MET A 390 9.63 -34.17 -14.68
C MET A 390 9.75 -34.80 -16.07
N GLN A 391 10.91 -35.39 -16.35
CA GLN A 391 11.14 -36.27 -17.49
C GLN A 391 10.41 -37.59 -17.29
#